data_AF-A0A1B9G370-F1
#
_entry.id   AF-A0A1B9G370-F1
#
_cell.length_a   1.000
_cell.length_b   1.000
_cell.length_c   1.000
_cell.angle_alpha   90.00
_cell.angle_beta   90.00
_cell.angle_gamma   90.00
#
_symmetry.space_group_name_H-M   'P 1'
#
loop_
_entity.id
_entity.type
_entity.pdbx_description
1 polymer ?
#
loop_
_entity_poly.entity_id
_entity_poly.type
_entity_poly.pdbx_seq_one_letter_code
_entity_poly.pdbx_strand_id
1 'polypeptide(L)'
;MLNLVRPALMGTALPHASSRIAIRNFSGSMVVLKKKVIDPTLPVPPKGPPSAYTLFFKQYVLDPSNHLQNSDGKLDMKQVATAAGQAWTNLPQSSKTPFDTEAASLRKSYESEYKRFWDSTTPETRAEIEQVTGKKIKVPGGKKAYQKTISERSGNPGKPLTPYLAFAKELRDSNKLNIPGDLSAREQFLYAAKEAGRLWKELGEEAQQTYKDTYASAKAKWEEWKLTQKDL
;
A
#
# COMPACT_ATOMS: atom_id res chain seq x y z
N MET A 1 -36.78 86.02 -10.62
CA MET A 1 -37.67 85.01 -11.21
C MET A 1 -37.32 83.68 -10.56
N LEU A 2 -38.28 83.12 -9.85
CA LEU A 2 -38.18 82.00 -8.92
C LEU A 2 -37.64 80.71 -9.60
N ASN A 3 -36.57 80.15 -9.02
CA ASN A 3 -36.11 78.79 -9.30
C ASN A 3 -37.13 77.80 -8.73
N LEU A 4 -37.82 77.09 -9.61
CA LEU A 4 -38.69 75.99 -9.26
C LEU A 4 -37.87 74.71 -9.02
N VAL A 5 -38.03 74.20 -7.81
CA VAL A 5 -37.63 72.89 -7.31
C VAL A 5 -38.06 71.78 -8.28
N ARG A 6 -37.14 70.86 -8.59
CA ARG A 6 -37.50 69.48 -8.94
C ARG A 6 -36.83 68.50 -7.96
N PRO A 7 -37.61 67.62 -7.32
CA PRO A 7 -37.11 66.71 -6.30
C PRO A 7 -36.50 65.44 -6.90
N ALA A 8 -35.64 64.84 -6.09
CA ALA A 8 -34.92 63.60 -6.29
C ALA A 8 -35.84 62.42 -6.61
N LEU A 9 -35.51 61.67 -7.67
CA LEU A 9 -35.96 60.30 -7.88
C LEU A 9 -34.87 59.37 -7.35
N MET A 10 -35.18 58.69 -6.25
CA MET A 10 -34.42 57.56 -5.73
C MET A 10 -34.25 56.49 -6.82
N GLY A 11 -33.01 56.25 -7.22
CA GLY A 11 -32.63 55.07 -7.98
C GLY A 11 -32.77 53.83 -7.11
N THR A 12 -33.65 52.92 -7.51
CA THR A 12 -33.75 51.56 -6.97
C THR A 12 -32.54 50.74 -7.44
N ALA A 13 -31.51 50.67 -6.62
CA ALA A 13 -30.40 49.75 -6.82
C ALA A 13 -30.87 48.32 -6.48
N LEU A 14 -31.16 47.53 -7.51
CA LEU A 14 -31.29 46.07 -7.40
C LEU A 14 -29.90 45.47 -7.15
N PRO A 15 -29.66 44.71 -6.06
CA PRO A 15 -28.41 43.98 -5.93
C PRO A 15 -28.40 42.79 -6.90
N HIS A 16 -27.35 42.73 -7.71
CA HIS A 16 -27.00 41.59 -8.55
C HIS A 16 -26.83 40.33 -7.69
N ALA A 17 -27.78 39.39 -7.76
CA ALA A 17 -27.58 38.01 -7.36
C ALA A 17 -27.42 37.15 -8.63
N SER A 18 -26.24 37.23 -9.25
CA SER A 18 -25.86 36.31 -10.31
C SER A 18 -25.53 34.95 -9.67
N SER A 19 -26.54 34.09 -9.55
CA SER A 19 -26.39 32.70 -9.14
C SER A 19 -25.64 31.95 -10.24
N ARG A 20 -24.30 31.97 -10.18
CA ARG A 20 -23.48 31.03 -10.94
C ARG A 20 -23.70 29.64 -10.34
N ILE A 21 -24.70 28.94 -10.85
CA ILE A 21 -24.77 27.49 -10.75
C ILE A 21 -23.57 26.97 -11.53
N ALA A 22 -22.46 26.75 -10.83
CA ALA A 22 -21.33 26.01 -11.36
C ALA A 22 -21.80 24.57 -11.55
N ILE A 23 -22.36 24.28 -12.73
CA ILE A 23 -22.50 22.91 -13.22
C ILE A 23 -21.07 22.40 -13.31
N ARG A 24 -20.64 21.68 -12.27
CA ARG A 24 -19.44 20.85 -12.35
C ARG A 24 -19.76 19.80 -13.40
N ASN A 25 -19.41 20.10 -14.65
CA ASN A 25 -19.23 19.09 -15.67
C ASN A 25 -18.17 18.14 -15.12
N PHE A 26 -18.65 17.07 -14.47
CA PHE A 26 -17.84 15.88 -14.27
C PHE A 26 -17.59 15.36 -15.68
N SER A 27 -16.50 15.83 -16.29
CA SER A 27 -15.91 15.19 -17.45
C SER A 27 -15.38 13.85 -16.92
N GLY A 28 -16.30 12.90 -16.78
CA GLY A 28 -15.98 11.51 -16.60
C GLY A 28 -15.26 11.11 -17.87
N SER A 29 -13.93 11.22 -17.84
CA SER A 29 -13.10 10.48 -18.75
C SER A 29 -13.49 9.02 -18.57
N MET A 30 -14.33 8.52 -19.47
CA MET A 30 -14.44 7.10 -19.72
C MET A 30 -13.09 6.67 -20.28
N VAL A 31 -12.11 6.52 -19.40
CA VAL A 31 -10.96 5.67 -19.67
C VAL A 31 -11.57 4.28 -19.76
N VAL A 32 -11.98 3.93 -20.98
CA VAL A 32 -12.07 2.54 -21.39
C VAL A 32 -10.67 2.00 -21.07
N LEU A 33 -10.55 1.30 -19.94
CA LEU A 33 -9.40 0.46 -19.66
C LEU A 33 -9.42 -0.58 -20.77
N LYS A 34 -8.81 -0.23 -21.91
CA LYS A 34 -8.33 -1.21 -22.87
C LYS A 34 -7.49 -2.14 -22.01
N LYS A 35 -7.98 -3.36 -21.80
CA LYS A 35 -7.21 -4.43 -21.16
C LYS A 35 -5.89 -4.43 -21.90
N LYS A 36 -4.84 -3.84 -21.31
CA LYS A 36 -3.51 -3.81 -21.92
C LYS A 36 -3.26 -5.24 -22.36
N VAL A 37 -2.99 -5.45 -23.64
CA VAL A 37 -2.68 -6.78 -24.15
C VAL A 37 -1.41 -7.17 -23.40
N ILE A 38 -1.58 -7.99 -22.36
CA ILE A 38 -0.48 -8.49 -21.56
C ILE A 38 0.28 -9.41 -22.51
N ASP A 39 1.58 -9.21 -22.62
CA ASP A 39 2.45 -10.09 -23.38
C ASP A 39 2.15 -11.55 -22.95
N PRO A 40 1.74 -12.43 -23.88
CA PRO A 40 1.34 -13.80 -23.55
C PRO A 40 2.49 -14.64 -23.00
N THR A 41 3.74 -14.16 -23.09
CA THR A 41 4.93 -14.85 -22.56
C THR A 41 5.18 -14.57 -21.08
N LEU A 42 4.59 -13.51 -20.50
CA LEU A 42 4.80 -13.15 -19.11
C LEU A 42 4.01 -14.07 -18.15
N PRO A 43 4.64 -14.55 -17.06
CA PRO A 43 3.94 -15.39 -16.10
C PRO A 43 2.84 -14.58 -15.41
N VAL A 44 1.65 -15.18 -15.32
CA VAL A 44 0.47 -14.50 -14.78
C VAL A 44 0.42 -14.72 -13.27
N PRO A 45 0.34 -13.66 -12.45
CA PRO A 45 0.21 -13.82 -11.01
C PRO A 45 -1.13 -14.51 -10.67
N PRO A 46 -1.13 -15.48 -9.74
CA PRO A 46 -2.36 -16.13 -9.29
C PRO A 46 -3.40 -15.11 -8.82
N LYS A 47 -4.68 -15.36 -9.15
CA LYS A 47 -5.79 -14.50 -8.70
C LYS A 47 -6.02 -14.72 -7.21
N GLY A 48 -6.31 -13.64 -6.48
CA GLY A 48 -6.58 -13.71 -5.04
C GLY A 48 -7.69 -14.70 -4.70
N PRO A 49 -7.60 -15.37 -3.53
CA PRO A 49 -8.57 -16.39 -3.13
C PRO A 49 -9.92 -15.71 -2.83
N PRO A 50 -11.05 -16.36 -3.15
CA PRO A 50 -12.36 -15.84 -2.79
C PRO A 50 -12.54 -15.85 -1.26
N SER A 51 -13.21 -14.83 -0.73
CA SER A 51 -13.67 -14.84 0.66
C SER A 51 -14.92 -15.72 0.82
N ALA A 52 -15.25 -16.09 2.06
CA ALA A 52 -16.48 -16.83 2.37
C ALA A 52 -17.73 -16.14 1.80
N TYR A 53 -17.83 -14.80 1.96
CA TYR A 53 -18.89 -14.02 1.34
C TYR A 53 -18.87 -14.08 -0.19
N THR A 54 -17.69 -14.11 -0.82
CA THR A 54 -17.60 -14.20 -2.29
C THR A 54 -18.11 -15.55 -2.79
N LEU A 55 -17.84 -16.63 -2.06
CA LEU A 55 -18.36 -17.97 -2.36
C LEU A 55 -19.89 -17.99 -2.20
N PHE A 56 -20.40 -17.50 -1.06
CA PHE A 56 -21.83 -17.33 -0.82
C PHE A 56 -22.50 -16.48 -1.91
N PHE A 57 -21.92 -15.32 -2.23
CA PHE A 57 -22.47 -14.40 -3.22
C PHE A 57 -22.57 -15.03 -4.61
N LYS A 58 -21.56 -15.83 -5.01
CA LYS A 58 -21.62 -16.61 -6.25
C LYS A 58 -22.80 -17.58 -6.24
N GLN A 59 -22.98 -18.33 -5.16
CA GLN A 59 -24.11 -19.26 -5.03
C GLN A 59 -25.46 -18.52 -5.02
N TYR A 60 -25.53 -17.40 -4.31
CA TYR A 60 -26.74 -16.57 -4.18
C TYR A 60 -27.19 -16.01 -5.52
N VAL A 61 -26.25 -15.51 -6.34
CA VAL A 61 -26.54 -14.96 -7.68
C VAL A 61 -26.86 -16.06 -8.70
N LEU A 62 -26.34 -17.28 -8.53
CA LEU A 62 -26.66 -18.40 -9.42
C LEU A 62 -28.08 -18.91 -9.23
N ASP A 63 -28.68 -18.69 -8.06
CA ASP A 63 -30.07 -19.04 -7.78
C ASP A 63 -31.04 -18.04 -8.45
N PRO A 64 -31.84 -18.47 -9.44
CA PRO A 64 -32.78 -17.60 -10.14
C PRO A 64 -33.85 -16.98 -9.22
N SER A 65 -34.16 -17.59 -8.06
CA SER A 65 -35.15 -17.01 -7.14
C SER A 65 -34.70 -15.68 -6.53
N ASN A 66 -33.39 -15.44 -6.51
CA ASN A 66 -32.80 -14.23 -5.98
C ASN A 66 -32.61 -13.14 -7.04
N HIS A 67 -33.03 -13.39 -8.28
CA HIS A 67 -32.91 -12.44 -9.38
C HIS A 67 -33.97 -11.35 -9.25
N LEU A 68 -33.52 -10.15 -8.92
CA LEU A 68 -34.36 -8.95 -8.90
C LEU A 68 -34.25 -8.24 -10.24
N GLN A 69 -35.33 -7.66 -10.75
CA GLN A 69 -35.33 -6.98 -12.05
C GLN A 69 -35.50 -5.46 -11.89
N ASN A 70 -34.87 -4.70 -12.79
CA ASN A 70 -35.05 -3.26 -12.94
C ASN A 70 -36.44 -2.94 -13.52
N SER A 71 -36.77 -1.64 -13.58
CA SER A 71 -37.90 -1.12 -14.38
C SER A 71 -37.93 -1.62 -15.84
N ASP A 72 -36.76 -1.93 -16.40
CA ASP A 72 -36.60 -2.39 -17.78
C ASP A 72 -36.69 -3.93 -17.93
N GLY A 73 -37.05 -4.66 -16.87
CA GLY A 73 -37.16 -6.13 -16.86
C GLY A 73 -35.82 -6.88 -16.89
N LYS A 74 -34.69 -6.17 -16.82
CA LYS A 74 -33.34 -6.75 -16.78
C LYS A 74 -32.89 -7.03 -15.34
N LEU A 75 -32.02 -8.01 -15.15
CA LEU A 75 -31.43 -8.33 -13.84
C LEU A 75 -30.77 -7.10 -13.19
N ASP A 76 -31.27 -6.70 -12.03
CA ASP A 76 -30.72 -5.65 -11.18
C ASP A 76 -29.59 -6.20 -10.30
N MET A 77 -28.38 -6.28 -10.85
CA MET A 77 -27.23 -6.75 -10.08
C MET A 77 -26.97 -5.92 -8.80
N LYS A 78 -27.36 -4.63 -8.78
CA LYS A 78 -27.16 -3.77 -7.62
C LYS A 78 -28.13 -4.13 -6.49
N GLN A 79 -29.40 -4.36 -6.81
CA GLN A 79 -30.37 -4.83 -5.82
C GLN A 79 -30.05 -6.25 -5.35
N VAL A 80 -29.68 -7.15 -6.27
CA VAL A 80 -29.26 -8.51 -5.91
C VAL A 80 -28.06 -8.49 -4.96
N ALA A 81 -27.05 -7.65 -5.23
CA ALA A 81 -25.90 -7.50 -4.32
C ALA A 81 -26.29 -6.94 -2.95
N THR A 82 -27.24 -6.02 -2.90
CA THR A 82 -27.77 -5.48 -1.63
C THR A 82 -28.49 -6.55 -0.83
N ALA A 83 -29.39 -7.31 -1.48
CA ALA A 83 -30.13 -8.41 -0.87
C ALA A 83 -29.18 -9.52 -0.38
N ALA A 84 -28.17 -9.88 -1.17
CA ALA A 84 -27.16 -10.85 -0.76
C ALA A 84 -26.36 -10.41 0.47
N GLY A 85 -25.99 -9.12 0.55
CA GLY A 85 -25.31 -8.56 1.72
C GLY A 85 -26.16 -8.65 2.99
N GLN A 86 -27.47 -8.36 2.88
CA GLN A 86 -28.42 -8.52 3.98
C GLN A 86 -28.59 -9.99 4.38
N ALA A 87 -28.78 -10.87 3.40
CA ALA A 87 -28.91 -12.31 3.61
C ALA A 87 -27.67 -12.89 4.32
N TRP A 88 -26.46 -12.52 3.87
CA TRP A 88 -25.22 -12.93 4.51
C TRP A 88 -25.10 -12.44 5.95
N THR A 89 -25.50 -11.19 6.22
CA THR A 89 -25.46 -10.64 7.59
C THR A 89 -26.38 -11.42 8.52
N ASN A 90 -27.60 -11.73 8.07
CA ASN A 90 -28.61 -12.46 8.82
C ASN A 90 -28.39 -13.97 8.91
N LEU A 91 -27.49 -14.52 8.07
CA LEU A 91 -27.21 -15.94 8.03
C LEU A 91 -26.54 -16.40 9.35
N PRO A 92 -27.02 -17.49 9.98
CA PRO A 92 -26.42 -18.00 11.21
C PRO A 92 -25.00 -18.52 10.96
N GLN A 93 -24.17 -18.51 12.00
CA GLN A 93 -22.76 -18.90 11.89
C GLN A 93 -22.59 -20.36 11.43
N SER A 94 -23.51 -21.27 11.80
CA SER A 94 -23.53 -22.66 11.33
C SER A 94 -23.59 -22.76 9.81
N SER A 95 -24.38 -21.91 9.16
CA SER A 95 -24.51 -21.85 7.70
C SER A 95 -23.37 -21.07 7.03
N LYS A 96 -22.64 -20.21 7.75
CA LYS A 96 -21.41 -19.56 7.27
C LYS A 96 -20.19 -20.48 7.30
N THR A 97 -20.15 -21.38 8.28
CA THR A 97 -19.07 -22.35 8.52
C THR A 97 -18.59 -23.11 7.26
N PRO A 98 -19.46 -23.65 6.38
CA PRO A 98 -18.98 -24.30 5.15
C PRO A 98 -18.24 -23.34 4.23
N PHE A 99 -18.73 -22.11 4.04
CA PHE A 99 -18.07 -21.09 3.22
C PHE A 99 -16.75 -20.62 3.83
N ASP A 100 -16.68 -20.48 5.16
CA ASP A 100 -15.45 -20.14 5.88
C ASP A 100 -14.39 -21.24 5.71
N THR A 101 -14.81 -22.51 5.81
CA THR A 101 -13.93 -23.67 5.64
C THR A 101 -13.40 -23.77 4.21
N GLU A 102 -14.28 -23.61 3.22
CA GLU A 102 -13.90 -23.62 1.81
C GLU A 102 -12.98 -22.44 1.47
N ALA A 103 -13.30 -21.23 1.93
CA ALA A 103 -12.46 -20.06 1.73
C ALA A 103 -11.07 -20.22 2.37
N ALA A 104 -10.99 -20.82 3.56
CA ALA A 104 -9.72 -21.14 4.21
C ALA A 104 -8.90 -22.16 3.41
N SER A 105 -9.55 -23.19 2.85
CA SER A 105 -8.90 -24.17 1.98
C SER A 105 -8.35 -23.53 0.70
N LEU A 106 -9.18 -22.75 -0.01
CA LEU A 106 -8.79 -22.03 -1.22
C LEU A 106 -7.67 -21.01 -0.95
N ARG A 107 -7.67 -20.38 0.23
CA ARG A 107 -6.59 -19.50 0.65
C ARG A 107 -5.26 -20.24 0.77
N LYS A 108 -5.23 -21.44 1.38
CA LYS A 108 -4.01 -22.25 1.49
C LYS A 108 -3.49 -22.65 0.10
N SER A 109 -4.37 -23.06 -0.80
CA SER A 109 -4.01 -23.37 -2.19
C SER A 109 -3.41 -22.15 -2.89
N TYR A 110 -4.06 -20.99 -2.78
CA TYR A 110 -3.55 -19.73 -3.32
C TYR A 110 -2.18 -19.37 -2.75
N GLU A 111 -1.97 -19.49 -1.43
CA GLU A 111 -0.69 -19.17 -0.79
C GLU A 111 0.45 -20.07 -1.33
N SER A 112 0.17 -21.36 -1.56
CA SER A 112 1.10 -22.31 -2.18
C SER A 112 1.40 -21.95 -3.64
N GLU A 113 0.37 -21.69 -4.45
CA GLU A 113 0.51 -21.29 -5.85
C GLU A 113 1.25 -19.96 -6.00
N TYR A 114 0.93 -18.99 -5.14
CA TYR A 114 1.58 -17.69 -5.12
C TYR A 114 3.05 -17.79 -4.73
N LYS A 115 3.39 -18.68 -3.79
CA LYS A 115 4.78 -18.98 -3.46
C LYS A 115 5.50 -19.62 -4.65
N ARG A 116 4.89 -20.58 -5.35
CA ARG A 116 5.46 -21.19 -6.56
C ARG A 116 5.73 -20.15 -7.64
N PHE A 117 4.78 -19.25 -7.88
CA PHE A 117 4.92 -18.12 -8.80
C PHE A 117 6.08 -17.18 -8.37
N TRP A 118 6.19 -16.88 -7.08
CA TRP A 118 7.29 -16.06 -6.57
C TRP A 118 8.64 -16.71 -6.79
N ASP A 119 8.76 -17.99 -6.44
CA ASP A 119 10.00 -18.77 -6.56
C ASP A 119 10.41 -19.00 -8.03
N SER A 120 9.44 -19.03 -8.96
CA SER A 120 9.70 -19.19 -10.40
C SER A 120 9.96 -17.89 -11.15
N THR A 121 9.86 -16.73 -10.50
CA THR A 121 10.04 -15.41 -11.13
C THR A 121 11.25 -14.68 -10.57
N THR A 122 11.89 -13.85 -11.39
CA THR A 122 12.95 -12.94 -10.93
C THR A 122 12.38 -11.56 -10.60
N PRO A 123 13.11 -10.72 -9.85
CA PRO A 123 12.72 -9.33 -9.62
C PRO A 123 12.43 -8.55 -10.90
N GLU A 124 13.20 -8.79 -11.97
CA GLU A 124 13.06 -8.16 -13.29
C GLU A 124 11.74 -8.56 -13.94
N THR A 125 11.43 -9.86 -13.99
CA THR A 125 10.16 -10.35 -14.53
C THR A 125 8.98 -9.78 -13.74
N ARG A 126 9.09 -9.72 -12.40
CA ARG A 126 8.03 -9.11 -11.57
C ARG A 126 7.88 -7.62 -11.86
N ALA A 127 8.98 -6.88 -12.01
CA ALA A 127 8.94 -5.46 -12.37
C ALA A 127 8.26 -5.24 -13.74
N GLU A 128 8.54 -6.09 -14.72
CA GLU A 128 7.88 -6.05 -16.03
C GLU A 128 6.37 -6.31 -15.92
N ILE A 129 5.95 -7.31 -15.14
CA ILE A 129 4.53 -7.55 -14.83
C ILE A 129 3.90 -6.31 -14.19
N GLU A 130 4.58 -5.63 -13.27
CA GLU A 130 4.07 -4.40 -12.66
C GLU A 130 3.90 -3.27 -13.68
N GLN A 131 4.85 -3.09 -14.61
CA GLN A 131 4.76 -2.08 -15.68
C GLN A 131 3.59 -2.33 -16.63
N VAL A 132 3.40 -3.59 -17.03
CA VAL A 132 2.34 -3.98 -17.95
C VAL A 132 0.97 -3.92 -17.25
N THR A 133 0.85 -4.49 -16.06
CA THR A 133 -0.45 -4.61 -15.37
C THR A 133 -0.84 -3.39 -14.54
N GLY A 134 0.12 -2.54 -14.17
CA GLY A 134 -0.05 -1.45 -13.20
C GLY A 134 -0.28 -1.94 -11.77
N LYS A 135 -0.15 -3.25 -11.50
CA LYS A 135 -0.42 -3.86 -10.19
C LYS A 135 0.87 -4.31 -9.54
N LYS A 136 1.17 -3.75 -8.36
CA LYS A 136 2.31 -4.15 -7.55
C LYS A 136 2.22 -5.60 -7.09
N ILE A 137 3.26 -6.39 -7.36
CA ILE A 137 3.41 -7.75 -6.87
C ILE A 137 3.91 -7.69 -5.43
N LYS A 138 3.19 -8.35 -4.52
CA LYS A 138 3.50 -8.32 -3.08
C LYS A 138 4.38 -9.52 -2.74
N VAL A 139 5.29 -9.35 -1.80
CA VAL A 139 6.07 -10.48 -1.28
C VAL A 139 5.15 -11.49 -0.57
N PRO A 140 5.36 -12.81 -0.73
CA PRO A 140 4.60 -13.85 -0.03
C PRO A 140 4.67 -13.66 1.49
N GLY A 141 3.54 -13.87 2.18
CA GLY A 141 3.46 -13.71 3.65
C GLY A 141 3.62 -12.27 4.18
N GLY A 142 3.84 -11.29 3.30
CA GLY A 142 4.02 -9.89 3.66
C GLY A 142 5.47 -9.52 4.01
N LYS A 143 5.74 -8.20 4.09
CA LYS A 143 7.10 -7.65 4.19
C LYS A 143 7.92 -8.22 5.36
N LYS A 144 7.32 -8.34 6.54
CA LYS A 144 8.01 -8.84 7.74
C LYS A 144 8.38 -10.32 7.61
N ALA A 145 7.46 -11.16 7.14
CA ALA A 145 7.72 -12.58 6.93
C ALA A 145 8.84 -12.78 5.90
N TYR A 146 8.80 -12.05 4.78
CA TYR A 146 9.84 -12.11 3.76
C TYR A 146 11.21 -11.60 4.27
N GLN A 147 11.25 -10.54 5.07
CA GLN A 147 12.49 -10.08 5.69
C GLN A 147 13.07 -11.13 6.65
N LYS A 148 12.22 -11.86 7.37
CA LYS A 148 12.64 -12.96 8.24
C LYS A 148 13.24 -14.10 7.42
N THR A 149 12.59 -14.51 6.32
CA THR A 149 13.15 -15.56 5.45
C THR A 149 14.49 -15.16 4.84
N ILE A 150 14.71 -13.87 4.55
CA ILE A 150 16.01 -13.34 4.12
C ILE A 150 17.04 -13.47 5.25
N SER A 151 16.70 -13.03 6.48
CA SER A 151 17.62 -13.08 7.62
C SER A 151 18.08 -14.48 7.99
N GLU A 152 17.27 -15.50 7.73
CA GLU A 152 17.54 -16.90 8.05
C GLU A 152 18.33 -17.64 6.94
N ARG A 153 18.61 -16.99 5.81
CA ARG A 153 19.36 -17.62 4.71
C ARG A 153 20.83 -17.83 5.10
N SER A 154 21.35 -18.99 4.70
CA SER A 154 22.76 -19.30 4.89
C SER A 154 23.67 -18.26 4.24
N GLY A 155 24.75 -17.91 4.94
CA GLY A 155 25.75 -16.96 4.47
C GLY A 155 25.28 -15.49 4.39
N ASN A 156 24.09 -15.17 4.87
CA ASN A 156 23.58 -13.79 4.86
C ASN A 156 24.44 -12.87 5.76
N PRO A 157 25.17 -11.88 5.20
CA PRO A 157 26.00 -10.97 5.99
C PRO A 157 25.21 -9.83 6.65
N GLY A 158 23.91 -9.73 6.38
CA GLY A 158 23.04 -8.64 6.78
C GLY A 158 23.22 -7.40 5.91
N LYS A 159 22.17 -6.58 5.80
CA LYS A 159 22.28 -5.28 5.12
C LYS A 159 23.11 -4.35 6.01
N PRO A 160 24.26 -3.83 5.54
CA PRO A 160 25.16 -3.08 6.40
C PRO A 160 24.53 -1.76 6.83
N LEU A 161 24.84 -1.36 8.07
CA LEU A 161 24.52 -0.01 8.55
C LEU A 161 25.37 1.00 7.78
N THR A 162 24.77 2.13 7.40
CA THR A 162 25.52 3.23 6.81
C THR A 162 26.55 3.76 7.81
N PRO A 163 27.64 4.44 7.37
CA PRO A 163 28.73 4.86 8.25
C PRO A 163 28.26 5.62 9.50
N TYR A 164 27.39 6.63 9.29
CA TYR A 164 26.79 7.39 10.39
C TYR A 164 25.92 6.53 11.34
N LEU A 165 25.14 5.58 10.81
CA LEU A 165 24.29 4.72 11.65
C LEU A 165 25.12 3.70 12.45
N ALA A 166 26.24 3.22 11.89
CA ALA A 166 27.18 2.37 12.60
C ALA A 166 27.82 3.14 13.77
N PHE A 167 28.28 4.37 13.53
CA PHE A 167 28.77 5.27 14.58
C PHE A 167 27.72 5.59 15.65
N ALA A 168 26.51 5.98 15.24
CA ALA A 168 25.43 6.29 16.17
C ALA A 168 25.03 5.06 17.01
N LYS A 169 25.07 3.86 16.42
CA LYS A 169 24.89 2.60 17.15
C LYS A 169 26.00 2.39 18.17
N GLU A 170 27.27 2.59 17.79
CA GLU A 170 28.39 2.47 18.73
C GLU A 170 28.27 3.46 19.90
N LEU A 171 27.92 4.72 19.63
CA LEU A 171 27.71 5.72 20.69
C LEU A 171 26.61 5.32 21.67
N ARG A 172 25.50 4.79 21.15
CA ARG A 172 24.39 4.31 21.98
C ARG A 172 24.80 3.08 22.79
N ASP A 173 25.46 2.12 22.17
CA ASP A 173 25.83 0.85 22.79
C ASP A 173 26.98 1.04 23.81
N SER A 174 27.85 2.03 23.61
CA SER A 174 28.91 2.42 24.55
C SER A 174 28.43 3.38 25.65
N ASN A 175 27.15 3.75 25.64
CA ASN A 175 26.54 4.70 26.58
C ASN A 175 27.32 6.02 26.72
N LYS A 176 27.96 6.47 25.63
CA LYS A 176 28.75 7.72 25.58
C LYS A 176 27.88 8.97 25.44
N LEU A 177 26.58 8.81 25.23
CA LEU A 177 25.62 9.91 25.14
C LEU A 177 25.07 10.21 26.53
N ASN A 178 25.37 11.40 27.06
CA ASN A 178 24.77 11.89 28.28
C ASN A 178 23.35 12.43 27.98
N ILE A 179 22.35 11.56 28.09
CA ILE A 179 20.96 11.90 27.78
C ILE A 179 20.27 12.36 29.07
N PRO A 180 19.64 13.55 29.10
CA PRO A 180 18.87 14.00 30.26
C PRO A 180 17.71 13.05 30.58
N GLY A 181 17.65 12.59 31.84
CA GLY A 181 16.69 11.57 32.28
C GLY A 181 15.28 12.10 32.55
N ASP A 182 15.11 13.42 32.63
CA ASP A 182 13.84 14.13 32.80
C ASP A 182 13.01 14.20 31.50
N LEU A 183 13.62 13.88 30.36
CA LEU A 183 12.98 13.88 29.04
C LEU A 183 12.10 12.65 28.83
N SER A 184 11.03 12.79 28.03
CA SER A 184 10.25 11.63 27.56
C SER A 184 11.07 10.73 26.64
N ALA A 185 10.68 9.47 26.47
CA ALA A 185 11.38 8.53 25.58
C ALA A 185 11.55 9.07 24.13
N ARG A 186 10.56 9.83 23.63
CA ARG A 186 10.64 10.44 22.31
C ARG A 186 11.67 11.58 22.26
N GLU A 187 11.72 12.40 23.30
CA GLU A 187 12.68 13.51 23.42
C GLU A 187 14.10 13.00 23.65
N GLN A 188 14.28 11.99 24.50
CA GLN A 188 15.55 11.29 24.69
C GLN A 188 16.10 10.75 23.36
N PHE A 189 15.25 10.12 22.55
CA PHE A 189 15.64 9.65 21.21
C PHE A 189 16.08 10.80 20.29
N LEU A 190 15.32 11.91 20.28
CA LEU A 190 15.64 13.07 19.44
C LEU A 190 16.93 13.76 19.92
N TYR A 191 17.15 13.84 21.23
CA TYR A 191 18.36 14.38 21.84
C TYR A 191 19.58 13.53 21.45
N ALA A 192 19.49 12.21 21.65
CA ALA A 192 20.55 11.28 21.28
C ALA A 192 20.91 11.38 19.78
N ALA A 193 19.91 11.52 18.91
CA ALA A 193 20.13 11.68 17.47
C ALA A 193 20.83 13.01 17.13
N LYS A 194 20.50 14.10 17.82
CA LYS A 194 21.16 15.41 17.65
C LYS A 194 22.62 15.36 18.11
N GLU A 195 22.87 14.79 19.29
CA GLU A 195 24.23 14.65 19.83
C GLU A 195 25.09 13.71 18.99
N ALA A 196 24.55 12.57 18.53
CA ALA A 196 25.26 11.71 17.58
C ALA A 196 25.59 12.46 16.27
N GLY A 197 24.68 13.30 15.77
CA GLY A 197 24.94 14.15 14.62
C GLY A 197 26.06 15.17 14.84
N ARG A 198 26.14 15.77 16.03
CA ARG A 198 27.21 16.70 16.42
C ARG A 198 28.55 15.98 16.53
N LEU A 199 28.59 14.89 17.29
CA LEU A 199 29.81 14.10 17.50
C LEU A 199 30.34 13.50 16.19
N TRP A 200 29.47 13.10 15.27
CA TRP A 200 29.90 12.64 13.94
C TRP A 200 30.68 13.72 13.18
N LYS A 201 30.23 14.98 13.25
CA LYS A 201 30.93 16.11 12.60
C LYS A 201 32.27 16.42 13.27
N GLU A 202 32.37 16.23 14.58
CA GLU A 202 33.59 16.46 15.37
C GLU A 202 34.60 15.31 15.30
N LEU A 203 34.16 14.11 14.91
CA LEU A 203 34.98 12.89 14.82
C LEU A 203 36.21 13.05 13.91
N GLY A 204 36.19 14.02 12.98
CA GLY A 204 37.24 14.24 12.00
C GLY A 204 37.18 13.29 10.81
N GLU A 205 37.82 13.66 9.70
CA GLU A 205 37.72 12.91 8.44
C GLU A 205 38.33 11.51 8.54
N GLU A 206 39.45 11.36 9.24
CA GLU A 206 40.17 10.09 9.39
C GLU A 206 39.31 9.04 10.11
N ALA A 207 38.74 9.38 11.26
CA ALA A 207 37.90 8.44 12.00
C ALA A 207 36.55 8.20 11.28
N GLN A 208 35.98 9.20 10.60
CA GLN A 208 34.84 8.95 9.70
C GLN A 208 35.19 7.99 8.56
N GLN A 209 36.43 8.03 8.05
CA GLN A 209 36.89 7.17 6.97
C GLN A 209 36.87 5.70 7.39
N THR A 210 37.28 5.37 8.61
CA THR A 210 37.18 4.00 9.16
C THR A 210 35.76 3.44 9.07
N TYR A 211 34.74 4.25 9.39
CA TYR A 211 33.33 3.83 9.25
C TYR A 211 32.91 3.69 7.77
N LYS A 212 33.41 4.55 6.88
CA LYS A 212 33.14 4.47 5.43
C LYS A 212 33.75 3.20 4.83
N ASP A 213 34.98 2.86 5.20
CA ASP A 213 35.69 1.68 4.71
C ASP A 213 35.03 0.40 5.22
N THR A 214 34.67 0.36 6.51
CA THR A 214 33.93 -0.76 7.11
C THR A 214 32.58 -0.98 6.39
N TYR A 215 31.85 0.10 6.12
CA TYR A 215 30.61 0.04 5.35
C TYR A 215 30.85 -0.46 3.92
N ALA A 216 31.89 0.03 3.24
CA ALA A 216 32.20 -0.38 1.87
C ALA A 216 32.51 -1.88 1.79
N SER A 217 33.34 -2.41 2.70
CA SER A 217 33.64 -3.84 2.79
C SER A 217 32.41 -4.68 3.12
N ALA A 218 31.59 -4.25 4.08
CA ALA A 218 30.36 -4.97 4.45
C ALA A 218 29.31 -4.92 3.32
N LYS A 219 29.21 -3.79 2.60
CA LYS A 219 28.35 -3.63 1.44
C LYS A 219 28.79 -4.54 0.30
N ALA A 220 30.08 -4.63 0.01
CA ALA A 220 30.59 -5.54 -1.01
C ALA A 220 30.17 -6.99 -0.72
N LYS A 221 30.35 -7.48 0.52
CA LYS A 221 29.89 -8.81 0.95
C LYS A 221 28.38 -8.99 0.79
N TRP A 222 27.58 -7.99 1.15
CA TRP A 222 26.13 -8.03 0.99
C TRP A 222 25.70 -8.05 -0.48
N GLU A 223 26.33 -7.26 -1.35
CA GLU A 223 26.04 -7.26 -2.79
C GLU A 223 26.44 -8.59 -3.44
N GLU A 224 27.62 -9.12 -3.13
CA GLU A 224 28.06 -10.45 -3.59
C GLU A 224 27.10 -11.55 -3.15
N TRP A 225 26.73 -11.55 -1.85
CA TRP A 225 25.75 -12.49 -1.34
C TRP A 225 24.39 -12.35 -2.05
N LYS A 226 23.88 -11.13 -2.27
CA LYS A 226 22.62 -10.92 -3.00
C LYS A 226 22.64 -11.49 -4.41
N LEU A 227 23.76 -11.41 -5.13
CA LEU A 227 23.86 -11.98 -6.49
C LEU A 227 23.68 -13.51 -6.49
N THR A 228 23.96 -14.18 -5.38
CA THR A 228 23.68 -15.62 -5.22
C THR A 228 22.20 -15.93 -4.98
N GLN A 229 21.37 -14.91 -4.72
CA GLN A 229 19.96 -15.04 -4.36
C GLN A 229 19.08 -14.69 -5.57
N LYS A 230 18.44 -15.70 -6.17
CA LYS A 230 17.66 -15.54 -7.41
C LYS A 230 16.44 -14.62 -7.29
N ASP A 231 15.93 -14.40 -6.08
CA ASP A 231 14.69 -13.68 -5.82
C ASP A 231 14.87 -12.28 -5.21
N LEU A 232 16.12 -11.84 -4.95
CA LEU A 232 16.45 -10.55 -4.34
C LEU A 232 16.80 -9.45 -5.33
#